data_AF-A0A392NF01-F1
#
_entry.id   AF-A0A392NF01-F1
#
_cell.length_a   1.000
_cell.length_b   1.000
_cell.length_c   1.000
_cell.angle_alpha   90.00
_cell.angle_beta   90.00
_cell.angle_gamma   90.00
#
_symmetry.space_group_name_H-M   'P 1'
#
loop_
_entity.id
_entity.type
_entity.pdbx_description
1 polymer ?
#
loop_
_entity_poly.entity_id
_entity_poly.type
_entity_poly.pdbx_seq_one_letter_code
_entity_poly.pdbx_strand_id
1 'polypeptide(L)' 'VDWTPELHRRFVQAVEQLGVDKAVPSRILEIMGIDCLTRHNIASHLQV' A
#
# COMPACT_ATOMS: atom_id res chain seq x y z
N VAL A 1 6.15 -9.92 3.94
CA VAL A 1 6.34 -9.46 2.54
C VAL A 1 7.59 -8.62 2.53
N ASP A 2 8.55 -8.96 1.68
CA ASP A 2 9.70 -8.11 1.44
C ASP A 2 9.29 -6.97 0.51
N TRP A 3 9.49 -5.74 0.96
CA TRP A 3 9.18 -4.55 0.19
C TRP A 3 10.31 -4.23 -0.78
N THR A 4 10.20 -4.74 -2.01
CA THR A 4 11.12 -4.36 -3.08
C THR A 4 10.92 -2.88 -3.46
N PRO A 5 11.93 -2.21 -4.04
CA PRO A 5 11.81 -0.83 -4.48
C PRO A 5 10.64 -0.60 -5.46
N GLU A 6 10.35 -1.57 -6.32
CA GLU A 6 9.23 -1.50 -7.26
C GLU A 6 7.88 -1.59 -6.53
N LEU A 7 7.76 -2.52 -5.58
CA LEU A 7 6.55 -2.68 -4.77
C LEU A 7 6.28 -1.43 -3.93
N HIS A 8 7.33 -0.87 -3.32
CA HIS A 8 7.25 0.38 -2.58
C HIS A 8 6.83 1.55 -3.46
N ARG A 9 7.36 1.67 -4.69
CA ARG A 9 6.95 2.71 -5.63
C ARG A 9 5.45 2.67 -5.93
N ARG A 10 4.88 1.47 -6.16
CA ARG A 10 3.43 1.31 -6.37
C ARG A 10 2.63 1.68 -5.13
N PHE A 11 3.13 1.35 -3.94
CA PHE A 11 2.50 1.76 -2.67
C PHE A 11 2.48 3.27 -2.51
N VAL A 12 3.60 3.96 -2.76
CA VAL A 12 3.67 5.43 -2.68
C VAL A 12 2.70 6.07 -3.66
N GLN A 13 2.64 5.58 -4.91
CA GLN A 13 1.66 6.06 -5.90
C GLN A 13 0.21 5.88 -5.43
N ALA A 14 -0.12 4.74 -4.80
CA ALA A 14 -1.45 4.50 -4.25
C ALA A 14 -1.79 5.45 -3.08
N VAL A 15 -0.81 5.75 -2.22
CA VAL A 15 -0.94 6.72 -1.12
C VAL A 15 -1.13 8.13 -1.67
N GLU A 16 -0.32 8.54 -2.65
CA GLU A 16 -0.43 9.85 -3.31
C GLU A 16 -1.78 10.02 -4.02
N GLN A 17 -2.27 8.97 -4.68
CA GLN A 17 -3.58 8.98 -5.36
C GLN A 17 -4.73 9.16 -4.38
N LEU A 18 -4.66 8.54 -3.19
CA LEU A 18 -5.69 8.68 -2.16
C LEU A 18 -5.59 10.01 -1.41
N GLY A 19 -4.39 10.54 -1.27
CA GLY A 19 -4.07 11.60 -0.33
C GLY A 19 -3.95 11.07 1.11
N VAL A 20 -3.15 11.77 1.93
CA VAL A 20 -2.76 11.35 3.28
C VAL A 20 -3.97 10.99 4.16
N ASP A 21 -5.04 11.79 4.10
CA ASP A 21 -6.23 11.59 4.94
C ASP A 21 -7.06 10.35 4.58
N LYS A 22 -6.94 9.85 3.35
CA LYS A 22 -7.73 8.71 2.84
C LYS A 22 -6.90 7.45 2.60
N ALA A 23 -5.59 7.53 2.82
CA ALA A 23 -4.64 6.43 2.67
C ALA A 23 -4.81 5.39 3.79
N VAL A 24 -5.89 4.61 3.72
CA VAL A 24 -6.15 3.50 4.64
C VAL A 24 -5.74 2.15 4.04
N PRO A 25 -5.30 1.17 4.84
CA PRO A 25 -4.74 -0.09 4.32
C PRO A 25 -5.63 -0.85 3.34
N SER A 26 -6.95 -0.85 3.55
CA SER A 26 -7.88 -1.52 2.65
C SER A 26 -7.95 -0.83 1.27
N ARG A 27 -7.93 0.51 1.22
CA ARG A 27 -7.98 1.28 -0.02
C ARG A 27 -6.69 1.19 -0.81
N ILE A 28 -5.55 1.22 -0.12
CA ILE A 28 -4.24 1.05 -0.75
C ILE A 28 -4.13 -0.36 -1.35
N LEU A 29 -4.59 -1.39 -0.65
CA LEU A 29 -4.62 -2.76 -1.17
C LEU A 29 -5.48 -2.86 -2.46
N GLU A 30 -6.67 -2.27 -2.45
CA GLU A 30 -7.56 -2.23 -3.63
C GLU A 30 -6.88 -1.58 -4.84
N ILE A 31 -6.17 -0.45 -4.63
CA ILE A 31 -5.48 0.26 -5.72
C ILE A 31 -4.27 -0.54 -6.22
N MET A 32 -3.52 -1.17 -5.31
CA MET A 32 -2.35 -1.94 -5.69
C MET A 32 -2.73 -3.20 -6.49
N GLY A 33 -3.86 -3.85 -6.17
CA GLY A 33 -4.39 -4.98 -6.94
C GLY A 33 -3.43 -6.16 -7.08
N ILE A 34 -2.56 -6.38 -6.09
CA ILE A 34 -1.54 -7.43 -6.09
C ILE A 34 -2.03 -8.59 -5.22
N ASP A 35 -2.26 -9.74 -5.83
CA ASP A 35 -2.84 -10.92 -5.16
C ASP A 35 -2.02 -11.47 -3.99
N CYS A 36 -0.70 -11.25 -3.98
CA CYS A 36 0.18 -11.67 -2.89
C CYS A 36 0.23 -10.67 -1.72
N LEU A 37 -0.47 -9.53 -1.82
CA LEU A 37 -0.59 -8.57 -0.73
C LEU A 37 -1.86 -8.79 0.07
N THR A 38 -1.74 -8.59 1.37
CA THR A 38 -2.88 -8.57 2.28
C THR A 38 -2.99 -7.19 2.91
N ARG A 39 -4.19 -6.87 3.43
CA ARG A 39 -4.43 -5.65 4.22
C ARG A 39 -3.42 -5.52 5.36
N HIS A 40 -3.03 -6.64 5.97
CA HIS A 40 -2.05 -6.66 7.06
C HIS A 40 -0.66 -6.24 6.58
N ASN A 41 -0.20 -6.67 5.39
CA ASN A 41 1.09 -6.24 4.84
C ASN A 41 1.13 -4.74 4.59
N ILE A 42 0.04 -4.20 4.05
CA ILE A 42 -0.10 -2.76 3.83
C ILE A 42 -0.13 -2.00 5.17
N ALA A 43 -0.93 -2.46 6.13
CA ALA A 43 -1.05 -1.82 7.43
C ALA A 43 0.28 -1.79 8.19
N SER A 44 1.01 -2.90 8.19
CA SER A 44 2.33 -2.99 8.81
C SER A 44 3.36 -2.10 8.14
N HIS A 45 3.25 -1.81 6.83
CA HIS A 45 4.15 -0.93 6.10
C HIS A 45 3.80 0.56 6.26
N LEU A 46 2.51 0.87 6.34
CA LEU A 46 2.00 2.23 6.54
C LEU A 46 2.26 2.76 7.97
N GLN A 47 2.43 1.88 8.95
CA GLN A 47 2.72 2.23 10.35
C GLN A 47 4.21 2.55 10.63
N VAL A 48 5.10 2.32 9.65
CA VAL A 48 6.55 2.59 9.76
C VAL A 48 6.86 3.99 9.27
#